data_AF-V9W3R9-F1
#
_entry.id   AF-V9W3R9-F1
#
_cell.length_a   1.000
_cell.length_b   1.000
_cell.length_c   1.000
_cell.angle_alpha   90.00
_cell.angle_beta   90.00
_cell.angle_gamma   90.00
#
_symmetry.space_group_name_H-M   'P 1'
#
loop_
_entity.id
_entity.type
_entity.pdbx_description
1 polymer ?
#
loop_
_entity_poly.entity_id
_entity_poly.type
_entity_poly.pdbx_seq_one_letter_code
_entity_poly.pdbx_strand_id
1 'polypeptide(L)'
;MEWKQALYRYVDAHNKMMAEYNADAASESVRDSSYLDKQQVRLERMKDQIKQRGGRSLRHETRVKLRHVKQGYGVIAAELEFRRRWIYTIAKKEYTQETREREIVTLREFKGSWILTSVQPIQHEGERSRQEFHVQHHSLSKDYMDATVYPSEPLLNKQINTIGTPFARTVRYDRKEAARYADLWWDQPNPAYLTFEVDCTNYVSQCLFAGGAPMNYTGKRESGWWYSGMEGSRELWSYSWAVAHALQSYLPRGRRYLGGTEVNSAGELLPGDVICYDWDGNGRFQHNTIVTAKDKNGMPLVNAHTVSSYHRYWDYRDSYAWTKQTRYVFIHIHNNFNE
;
A
#
# COMPACT_ATOMS: atom_id res chain seq x y z
N MET A 1 -26.04 -20.28 -13.21
CA MET A 1 -24.94 -19.70 -14.00
C MET A 1 -23.67 -20.48 -13.71
N GLU A 2 -23.26 -21.37 -14.60
CA GLU A 2 -22.17 -22.33 -14.38
C GLU A 2 -20.79 -21.68 -14.18
N TRP A 3 -20.56 -20.50 -14.77
CA TRP A 3 -19.32 -19.74 -14.57
C TRP A 3 -19.08 -19.32 -13.10
N LYS A 4 -20.16 -19.14 -12.31
CA LYS A 4 -20.03 -18.84 -10.87
C LYS A 4 -19.43 -20.01 -10.11
N GLN A 5 -19.75 -21.25 -10.49
CA GLN A 5 -19.15 -22.44 -9.86
C GLN A 5 -17.65 -22.54 -10.16
N ALA A 6 -17.24 -22.22 -11.39
CA ALA A 6 -15.82 -22.13 -11.75
C ALA A 6 -15.10 -21.05 -10.92
N LEU A 7 -15.75 -19.91 -10.70
CA LEU A 7 -15.23 -18.86 -9.82
C LEU A 7 -15.10 -19.32 -8.36
N TYR A 8 -16.09 -20.03 -7.82
CA TYR A 8 -16.01 -20.58 -6.46
C TYR A 8 -14.87 -21.58 -6.32
N ARG A 9 -14.68 -22.49 -7.29
CA ARG A 9 -13.55 -23.42 -7.30
C ARG A 9 -12.21 -22.69 -7.32
N TYR A 10 -12.10 -21.62 -8.11
CA TYR A 10 -10.91 -20.78 -8.12
C TYR A 10 -10.61 -20.16 -6.75
N VAL A 11 -11.62 -19.58 -6.08
CA VAL A 11 -11.44 -18.98 -4.74
C VAL A 11 -11.01 -20.01 -3.71
N ASP A 12 -11.60 -21.21 -3.73
CA ASP A 12 -11.22 -22.31 -2.84
C ASP A 12 -9.78 -22.77 -3.10
N ALA A 13 -9.43 -22.96 -4.37
CA ALA A 13 -8.09 -23.35 -4.77
C ALA A 13 -7.03 -22.28 -4.43
N HIS A 14 -7.37 -21.00 -4.56
CA HIS A 14 -6.52 -19.88 -4.13
C HIS A 14 -6.28 -19.94 -2.61
N ASN A 15 -7.28 -20.28 -1.81
CA ASN A 15 -7.11 -20.43 -0.35
C ASN A 15 -6.19 -21.59 -0.01
N LYS A 16 -6.39 -22.73 -0.67
CA LYS A 16 -5.55 -23.91 -0.49
C LYS A 16 -4.10 -23.63 -0.86
N MET A 17 -3.88 -22.97 -2.00
CA MET A 17 -2.56 -22.54 -2.45
C MET A 17 -1.81 -21.70 -1.41
N MET A 18 -2.49 -20.75 -0.78
CA MET A 18 -1.90 -19.91 0.27
C MET A 18 -1.61 -20.68 1.57
N ALA A 19 -2.51 -21.59 1.97
CA ALA A 19 -2.35 -22.38 3.18
C ALA A 19 -1.21 -23.41 3.07
N GLU A 20 -1.04 -24.00 1.89
CA GLU A 20 -0.04 -25.05 1.62
C GLU A 20 1.30 -24.49 1.09
N TYR A 21 1.34 -23.20 0.74
CA TYR A 21 2.45 -22.59 -0.01
C TYR A 21 2.77 -23.34 -1.31
N ASN A 22 1.72 -23.75 -2.03
CA ASN A 22 1.83 -24.57 -3.24
C ASN A 22 0.82 -24.15 -4.32
N ALA A 23 1.30 -23.61 -5.44
CA ALA A 23 0.46 -23.18 -6.55
C ALA A 23 -0.21 -24.34 -7.29
N ASP A 24 0.33 -25.56 -7.22
CA ASP A 24 -0.27 -26.74 -7.87
C ASP A 24 -1.67 -27.05 -7.32
N ALA A 25 -1.99 -26.60 -6.11
CA ALA A 25 -3.33 -26.68 -5.54
C ALA A 25 -4.41 -26.00 -6.41
N ALA A 26 -4.02 -25.06 -7.27
CA ALA A 26 -4.89 -24.35 -8.21
C ALA A 26 -4.86 -24.87 -9.65
N SER A 27 -4.01 -25.85 -9.96
CA SER A 27 -3.81 -26.37 -11.33
C SER A 27 -5.07 -26.96 -11.99
N GLU A 28 -5.99 -27.52 -11.18
CA GLU A 28 -7.27 -28.05 -11.68
C GLU A 28 -8.25 -26.94 -12.09
N SER A 29 -8.18 -25.79 -11.43
CA SER A 29 -9.13 -24.67 -11.60
C SER A 29 -8.60 -23.55 -12.49
N VAL A 30 -7.27 -23.43 -12.65
CA VAL A 30 -6.59 -22.34 -13.34
C VAL A 30 -5.73 -22.91 -14.48
N ARG A 31 -5.98 -22.46 -15.72
CA ARG A 31 -5.17 -22.83 -16.90
C ARG A 31 -4.08 -21.82 -17.25
N ASP A 32 -4.01 -20.70 -16.54
CA ASP A 32 -2.95 -19.71 -16.71
C ASP A 32 -1.65 -20.20 -16.04
N SER A 33 -0.82 -20.93 -16.79
CA SER A 33 0.44 -21.46 -16.28
C SER A 33 1.42 -20.36 -15.87
N SER A 34 1.46 -19.24 -16.60
CA SER A 34 2.31 -18.10 -16.25
C SER A 34 1.94 -17.50 -14.89
N TYR A 35 0.64 -17.43 -14.60
CA TYR A 35 0.17 -17.03 -13.28
C TYR A 35 0.59 -18.05 -12.21
N LEU A 36 0.38 -19.34 -12.43
CA LEU A 36 0.74 -20.38 -11.45
C LEU A 36 2.23 -20.40 -11.13
N ASP A 37 3.10 -20.29 -12.15
CA ASP A 37 4.56 -20.21 -11.96
C ASP A 37 4.95 -19.00 -11.10
N LYS A 38 4.36 -17.83 -11.38
CA LYS A 38 4.61 -16.60 -10.60
C LYS A 38 4.09 -16.72 -9.16
N GLN A 39 2.94 -17.37 -8.95
CA GLN A 39 2.43 -17.63 -7.61
C GLN A 39 3.33 -18.59 -6.85
N GLN A 40 3.82 -19.67 -7.48
CA GLN A 40 4.71 -20.62 -6.84
C GLN A 40 5.97 -19.93 -6.29
N VAL A 41 6.64 -19.13 -7.13
CA VAL A 41 7.82 -18.34 -6.71
C VAL A 41 7.49 -17.36 -5.57
N ARG A 42 6.28 -16.79 -5.54
CA ARG A 42 5.85 -15.89 -4.47
C ARG A 42 5.58 -16.64 -3.16
N LEU A 43 4.93 -17.80 -3.22
CA LEU A 43 4.63 -18.65 -2.07
C LEU A 43 5.90 -19.22 -1.44
N GLU A 44 6.87 -19.60 -2.26
CA GLU A 44 8.20 -20.01 -1.80
C GLU A 44 8.90 -18.90 -1.03
N ARG A 45 8.91 -17.68 -1.59
CA ARG A 45 9.46 -16.49 -0.90
C ARG A 45 8.76 -16.24 0.44
N MET A 46 7.43 -16.37 0.50
CA MET A 46 6.67 -16.24 1.74
C MET A 46 7.05 -17.30 2.77
N LYS A 47 7.13 -18.57 2.34
CA LYS A 47 7.51 -19.71 3.17
C LYS A 47 8.94 -19.58 3.72
N ASP A 48 9.87 -19.15 2.87
CA ASP A 48 11.25 -18.92 3.26
C ASP A 48 11.38 -17.74 4.23
N GLN A 49 10.66 -16.65 3.98
CA GLN A 49 10.66 -15.48 4.86
C GLN A 49 10.21 -15.85 6.28
N ILE A 50 9.07 -16.53 6.43
CA ILE A 50 8.57 -16.91 7.75
C ILE A 50 9.50 -17.90 8.45
N LYS A 51 10.06 -18.86 7.70
CA LYS A 51 11.01 -19.85 8.22
C LYS A 51 12.30 -19.17 8.71
N GLN A 52 12.86 -18.24 7.95
CA GLN A 52 14.07 -17.48 8.32
C GLN A 52 13.87 -16.66 9.59
N ARG A 53 12.66 -16.21 9.86
CA ARG A 53 12.30 -15.47 11.07
C ARG A 53 12.04 -16.37 12.29
N GLY A 54 12.24 -17.69 12.16
CA GLY A 54 11.89 -18.67 13.20
C GLY A 54 10.38 -18.75 13.44
N GLY A 55 9.59 -18.43 12.41
CA GLY A 55 8.16 -18.32 12.49
C GLY A 55 7.41 -19.57 12.03
N ARG A 56 6.11 -19.59 12.33
CA ARG A 56 5.20 -20.63 11.87
C ARG A 56 3.85 -20.01 11.48
N SER A 57 3.33 -20.41 10.32
CA SER A 57 1.96 -20.07 9.92
C SER A 57 0.95 -20.83 10.79
N LEU A 58 -0.07 -20.13 11.28
CA LEU A 58 -1.15 -20.74 12.06
C LEU A 58 -2.43 -20.84 11.24
N ARG A 59 -2.82 -19.74 10.59
CA ARG A 59 -4.11 -19.65 9.88
C ARG A 59 -4.07 -18.65 8.75
N HIS A 60 -4.70 -19.02 7.64
CA HIS A 60 -5.03 -18.12 6.54
C HIS A 60 -6.54 -18.00 6.43
N GLU A 61 -7.04 -16.76 6.36
CA GLU A 61 -8.44 -16.46 6.11
C GLU A 61 -8.53 -15.58 4.87
N THR A 62 -9.44 -15.92 3.96
CA THR A 62 -9.69 -15.13 2.76
C THR A 62 -11.17 -14.84 2.66
N ARG A 63 -11.49 -13.57 2.39
CA ARG A 63 -12.82 -13.13 2.01
C ARG A 63 -12.74 -12.56 0.61
N VAL A 64 -13.68 -12.95 -0.24
CA VAL A 64 -13.74 -12.49 -1.63
C VAL A 64 -15.04 -11.72 -1.87
N LYS A 65 -14.93 -10.59 -2.56
CA LYS A 65 -16.07 -9.84 -3.07
C LYS A 65 -16.00 -9.78 -4.59
N LEU A 66 -17.11 -10.12 -5.24
CA LEU A 66 -17.29 -9.90 -6.67
C LEU A 66 -17.69 -8.42 -6.87
N ARG A 67 -16.80 -7.63 -7.49
CA ARG A 67 -16.97 -6.18 -7.65
C ARG A 67 -17.70 -5.82 -8.93
N HIS A 68 -17.22 -6.36 -10.05
CA HIS A 68 -17.73 -6.08 -11.37
C HIS A 68 -17.67 -7.34 -12.23
N VAL A 69 -18.62 -7.48 -13.15
CA VAL A 69 -18.64 -8.59 -14.12
C VAL A 69 -19.00 -8.04 -15.49
N LYS A 70 -18.13 -8.30 -16.47
CA LYS A 70 -18.41 -8.07 -17.88
C LYS A 70 -18.63 -9.42 -18.56
N GLN A 71 -19.82 -9.60 -19.14
CA GLN A 71 -20.18 -10.82 -19.85
C GLN A 71 -20.11 -10.58 -21.37
N GLY A 72 -19.45 -11.49 -22.07
CA GLY A 72 -19.42 -11.57 -23.52
C GLY A 72 -19.77 -12.98 -23.98
N TYR A 73 -19.85 -13.18 -25.30
CA TYR A 73 -20.14 -14.49 -25.86
C TYR A 73 -19.02 -15.50 -25.53
N GLY A 74 -19.34 -16.51 -24.71
CA GLY A 74 -18.38 -17.53 -24.27
C GLY A 74 -17.22 -17.02 -23.39
N VAL A 75 -17.29 -15.78 -22.89
CA VAL A 75 -16.22 -15.15 -22.09
C VAL A 75 -16.83 -14.35 -20.94
N ILE A 76 -16.25 -14.49 -19.74
CA ILE A 76 -16.59 -13.69 -18.57
C ILE A 76 -15.30 -13.05 -18.05
N ALA A 77 -15.31 -11.74 -17.83
CA ALA A 77 -14.29 -11.06 -17.05
C ALA A 77 -14.91 -10.61 -15.72
N ALA A 78 -14.34 -11.05 -14.61
CA ALA A 78 -14.82 -10.73 -13.26
C ALA A 78 -13.71 -10.04 -12.46
N GLU A 79 -14.02 -8.87 -11.90
CA GLU A 79 -13.17 -8.21 -10.91
C GLU A 79 -13.48 -8.77 -9.52
N LEU A 80 -12.45 -9.32 -8.89
CA LEU A 80 -12.49 -9.86 -7.55
C LEU A 80 -11.67 -8.98 -6.62
N GLU A 81 -12.18 -8.79 -5.41
CA GLU A 81 -11.46 -8.16 -4.31
C GLU A 81 -11.25 -9.19 -3.21
N PHE A 82 -9.99 -9.48 -2.90
CA PHE A 82 -9.54 -10.39 -1.87
C PHE A 82 -9.12 -9.59 -0.64
N ARG A 83 -9.78 -9.84 0.50
CA ARG A 83 -9.26 -9.47 1.81
C ARG A 83 -8.69 -10.72 2.47
N ARG A 84 -7.38 -10.72 2.68
CA ARG A 84 -6.66 -11.86 3.27
C ARG A 84 -6.15 -11.47 4.64
N ARG A 85 -6.31 -12.37 5.59
CA ARG A 85 -5.74 -12.28 6.94
C ARG A 85 -4.86 -13.50 7.18
N TRP A 86 -3.62 -13.25 7.53
CA TRP A 86 -2.64 -14.26 7.88
C TRP A 86 -2.25 -14.12 9.34
N ILE A 87 -2.49 -15.18 10.11
CA ILE A 87 -2.09 -15.28 11.51
C ILE A 87 -0.89 -16.23 11.59
N TYR A 88 0.19 -15.75 12.20
CA TYR A 88 1.44 -16.49 12.33
C TYR A 88 2.11 -16.18 13.67
N THR A 89 3.07 -17.01 14.06
CA THR A 89 3.87 -16.78 15.27
C THR A 89 5.32 -16.50 14.93
N ILE A 90 5.95 -15.58 15.66
CA ILE A 90 7.41 -15.45 15.77
C ILE A 90 7.77 -15.58 17.25
N ALA A 91 8.68 -16.50 17.59
CA ALA A 91 9.10 -16.74 18.98
C ALA A 91 7.89 -16.88 19.96
N LYS A 92 6.89 -17.67 19.56
CA LYS A 92 5.62 -17.93 20.30
C LYS A 92 4.68 -16.72 20.49
N LYS A 93 5.03 -15.52 19.99
CA LYS A 93 4.11 -14.38 19.94
C LYS A 93 3.35 -14.40 18.62
N GLU A 94 2.03 -14.26 18.69
CA GLU A 94 1.17 -14.18 17.52
C GLU A 94 1.21 -12.79 16.86
N TYR A 95 1.09 -12.78 15.54
CA TYR A 95 1.02 -11.62 14.68
C TYR A 95 -0.11 -11.82 13.67
N THR A 96 -0.73 -10.72 13.27
CA THR A 96 -1.71 -10.68 12.19
C THR A 96 -1.18 -9.75 11.10
N GLN A 97 -1.16 -10.24 9.87
CA GLN A 97 -0.98 -9.44 8.66
C GLN A 97 -2.30 -9.45 7.88
N GLU A 98 -2.76 -8.30 7.41
CA GLU A 98 -3.89 -8.22 6.47
C GLU A 98 -3.49 -7.56 5.16
N THR A 99 -4.11 -8.00 4.07
CA THR A 99 -3.93 -7.40 2.73
C THR A 99 -5.26 -7.32 2.00
N ARG A 100 -5.44 -6.27 1.20
CA ARG A 100 -6.57 -6.12 0.26
C ARG A 100 -6.03 -6.01 -1.16
N GLU A 101 -6.26 -7.03 -1.96
CA GLU A 101 -5.82 -7.13 -3.36
C GLU A 101 -7.02 -7.20 -4.28
N ARG A 102 -6.89 -6.65 -5.48
CA ARG A 102 -7.88 -6.81 -6.55
C ARG A 102 -7.24 -7.45 -7.77
N GLU A 103 -8.03 -8.26 -8.44
CA GLU A 103 -7.61 -8.94 -9.67
C GLU A 103 -8.80 -9.11 -10.63
N ILE A 104 -8.48 -9.17 -11.92
CA ILE A 104 -9.41 -9.52 -12.98
C ILE A 104 -9.14 -10.97 -13.34
N VAL A 105 -10.17 -11.80 -13.21
CA VAL A 105 -10.16 -13.18 -13.70
C VAL A 105 -10.95 -13.27 -15.00
N THR A 106 -10.39 -13.94 -15.99
CA THR A 106 -11.06 -14.23 -17.26
C THR A 106 -11.41 -15.70 -17.33
N LEU A 107 -12.70 -16.01 -17.47
CA LEU A 107 -13.21 -17.34 -17.74
C LEU A 107 -13.63 -17.45 -19.19
N ARG A 108 -13.39 -18.62 -19.79
CA ARG A 108 -13.86 -18.97 -21.13
C ARG A 108 -14.67 -20.24 -21.09
N GLU A 109 -15.71 -20.29 -21.91
CA GLU A 109 -16.50 -21.48 -22.11
C GLU A 109 -15.79 -22.42 -23.08
N PHE A 110 -15.67 -23.69 -22.69
CA PHE A 110 -15.11 -24.76 -23.49
C PHE A 110 -15.91 -26.03 -23.28
N LYS A 111 -16.54 -26.54 -24.35
CA LYS A 111 -17.35 -27.78 -24.34
C LYS A 111 -18.39 -27.82 -23.21
N GLY A 112 -19.11 -26.71 -22.97
CA GLY A 112 -20.11 -26.62 -21.91
C GLY A 112 -19.55 -26.52 -20.49
N SER A 113 -18.28 -26.14 -20.34
CA SER A 113 -17.65 -25.91 -19.04
C SER A 113 -16.91 -24.58 -19.02
N TRP A 114 -16.94 -23.89 -17.89
CA TRP A 114 -16.22 -22.63 -17.69
C TRP A 114 -14.86 -22.89 -17.06
N ILE A 115 -13.83 -22.37 -17.72
CA ILE A 115 -12.43 -22.57 -17.34
C ILE A 115 -11.80 -21.20 -17.14
N LEU A 116 -11.05 -21.03 -16.05
CA LEU A 116 -10.28 -19.81 -15.80
C LEU A 116 -9.01 -19.84 -16.67
N THR A 117 -8.88 -18.87 -17.57
CA THR A 117 -7.80 -18.80 -18.56
C THR A 117 -6.81 -17.67 -18.31
N SER A 118 -7.15 -16.68 -17.48
CA SER A 118 -6.23 -15.61 -17.11
C SER A 118 -6.56 -15.01 -15.75
N VAL A 119 -5.53 -14.69 -14.97
CA VAL A 119 -5.63 -13.90 -13.74
C VAL A 119 -4.67 -12.73 -13.81
N GLN A 120 -5.18 -11.51 -13.58
CA GLN A 120 -4.38 -10.28 -13.65
C GLN A 120 -4.60 -9.43 -12.38
N PRO A 121 -3.58 -9.21 -11.55
CA PRO A 121 -3.65 -8.20 -10.48
C PRO A 121 -3.98 -6.82 -11.06
N ILE A 122 -4.88 -6.07 -10.44
CA ILE A 122 -5.24 -4.71 -10.88
C ILE A 122 -4.23 -3.70 -10.33
N GLN A 123 -3.88 -3.81 -9.05
CA GLN A 123 -2.92 -2.88 -8.45
C GLN A 123 -1.50 -3.39 -8.68
N HIS A 124 -0.69 -2.56 -9.34
CA HIS A 124 0.73 -2.82 -9.53
C HIS A 124 1.55 -1.88 -8.63
N GLU A 125 2.25 -2.46 -7.66
CA GLU A 125 3.25 -1.73 -6.85
C GLU A 125 4.50 -1.37 -7.68
N GLY A 126 4.65 -1.91 -8.90
CA GLY A 126 5.77 -1.68 -9.83
C GLY A 126 5.43 -0.85 -11.06
N GLU A 127 6.46 -0.51 -11.84
CA GLU A 127 6.50 0.62 -12.78
C GLU A 127 5.80 0.46 -14.15
N ARG A 128 4.76 -0.39 -14.26
CA ARG A 128 4.04 -0.61 -15.53
C ARG A 128 2.83 0.30 -15.77
N SER A 129 2.61 1.35 -14.98
CA SER A 129 1.78 2.47 -15.45
C SER A 129 2.69 3.47 -16.15
N ARG A 130 2.59 3.55 -17.49
CA ARG A 130 2.96 4.79 -18.20
C ARG A 130 2.35 5.96 -17.43
N GLN A 131 3.13 7.03 -17.26
CA GLN A 131 2.84 8.23 -16.50
C GLN A 131 1.49 8.88 -16.86
N GLU A 132 0.40 8.35 -16.33
CA GLU A 132 -0.87 9.03 -16.20
C GLU A 132 -1.28 8.88 -14.74
N PHE A 133 -0.81 9.81 -13.89
CA PHE A 133 -1.32 9.93 -12.52
C PHE A 133 -2.76 10.41 -12.61
N HIS A 134 -3.70 9.48 -12.71
CA HIS A 134 -5.12 9.82 -12.72
C HIS A 134 -5.62 9.92 -11.28
N VAL A 135 -5.94 11.13 -10.83
CA VAL A 135 -6.69 11.33 -9.58
C VAL A 135 -8.12 10.84 -9.81
N GLN A 136 -8.57 9.86 -9.02
CA GLN A 136 -9.94 9.38 -9.14
C GLN A 136 -10.89 10.39 -8.49
N HIS A 137 -11.60 11.16 -9.31
CA HIS A 137 -12.76 11.91 -8.86
C HIS A 137 -13.90 10.92 -8.60
N HIS A 138 -14.15 10.58 -7.33
CA HIS A 138 -15.41 9.93 -6.98
C HIS A 138 -16.53 10.94 -7.19
N SER A 139 -17.26 10.81 -8.30
CA SER A 139 -18.58 11.42 -8.43
C SER A 139 -19.46 10.80 -7.36
N LEU A 140 -19.69 11.56 -6.29
CA LEU A 140 -20.69 11.25 -5.28
C LEU A 140 -21.99 10.93 -6.01
N SER A 141 -22.54 9.73 -5.79
CA SER A 141 -23.84 9.34 -6.31
C SER A 141 -24.87 10.43 -5.99
N LYS A 142 -25.79 10.70 -6.93
CA LYS A 142 -26.83 11.74 -6.85
C LYS A 142 -27.67 11.72 -5.56
N ASP A 143 -27.65 10.62 -4.81
CA ASP A 143 -28.36 10.46 -3.54
C ASP A 143 -27.62 11.10 -2.33
N TYR A 144 -26.44 11.71 -2.54
CA TYR A 144 -25.70 12.51 -1.55
C TYR A 144 -25.71 14.01 -1.86
N MET A 145 -26.69 14.51 -2.62
CA MET A 145 -26.82 15.92 -3.01
C MET A 145 -27.40 16.84 -1.91
N ASP A 146 -27.33 16.45 -0.64
CA ASP A 146 -27.72 17.32 0.50
C ASP A 146 -26.61 17.52 1.55
N ALA A 147 -25.38 17.14 1.23
CA ALA A 147 -24.22 17.56 2.00
C ALA A 147 -23.47 18.65 1.21
N THR A 148 -23.63 19.89 1.67
CA THR A 148 -22.81 21.05 1.31
C THR A 148 -21.39 20.64 0.89
N VAL A 149 -21.03 20.88 -0.38
CA VAL A 149 -19.67 20.76 -0.88
C VAL A 149 -18.82 21.78 -0.13
N TYR A 150 -18.15 21.34 0.94
CA TYR A 150 -17.15 22.17 1.59
C TYR A 150 -15.93 22.24 0.67
N PRO A 151 -15.43 23.44 0.33
CA PRO A 151 -14.10 23.56 -0.25
C PRO A 151 -13.12 22.88 0.72
N SER A 152 -12.12 22.15 0.20
CA SER A 152 -11.10 21.56 1.04
C SER A 152 -10.38 22.68 1.78
N GLU A 153 -10.68 22.87 3.07
CA GLU A 153 -9.96 23.82 3.91
C GLU A 153 -8.47 23.47 3.84
N PRO A 154 -7.58 24.47 3.74
CA PRO A 154 -6.14 24.21 3.76
C PRO A 154 -5.82 23.38 5.00
N LEU A 155 -5.29 22.17 4.80
CA LEU A 155 -4.91 21.27 5.89
C LEU A 155 -3.64 21.81 6.54
N LEU A 156 -3.81 22.87 7.34
CA LEU A 156 -2.80 23.43 8.19
C LEU A 156 -2.70 22.57 9.44
N ASN A 157 -1.48 22.23 9.84
CA ASN A 157 -1.26 21.71 11.18
C ASN A 157 -1.71 22.77 12.18
N LYS A 158 -2.89 22.57 12.81
CA LYS A 158 -3.51 23.53 13.74
C LYS A 158 -2.58 23.87 14.91
N GLN A 159 -1.60 23.03 15.22
CA GLN A 159 -0.54 23.28 16.21
C GLN A 159 0.50 24.33 15.78
N ILE A 160 0.52 24.76 14.52
CA ILE A 160 1.47 25.75 13.95
C ILE A 160 0.84 27.16 13.88
N ASN A 161 -0.49 27.29 14.00
CA ASN A 161 -1.18 28.58 13.92
C ASN A 161 -1.31 29.27 15.28
N THR A 162 -0.22 29.91 15.71
CA THR A 162 -0.31 31.13 16.51
C THR A 162 0.29 32.26 15.69
N ILE A 163 -0.56 32.95 14.94
CA ILE A 163 -0.24 34.21 14.27
C ILE A 163 0.11 35.20 15.39
N GLY A 164 1.40 35.51 15.57
CA GLY A 164 1.87 36.53 16.50
C GLY A 164 3.07 36.17 17.40
N THR A 165 3.61 34.95 17.36
CA THR A 165 4.81 34.58 18.14
C THR A 165 5.97 34.17 17.24
N PRO A 166 7.24 34.52 17.56
CA PRO A 166 8.39 34.24 16.70
C PRO A 166 8.54 32.75 16.43
N PHE A 167 9.20 32.40 15.32
CA PHE A 167 9.54 31.07 14.80
C PHE A 167 10.38 30.15 15.75
N ALA A 168 10.11 30.16 17.06
CA ALA A 168 10.91 29.51 18.09
C ALA A 168 10.15 28.37 18.80
N ARG A 169 9.22 27.70 18.11
CA ARG A 169 8.64 26.44 18.61
C ARG A 169 9.10 25.29 17.75
N THR A 170 10.06 24.54 18.28
CA THR A 170 10.41 23.21 17.79
C THR A 170 9.14 22.37 17.69
N VAL A 171 8.85 21.84 16.50
CA VAL A 171 7.69 20.97 16.29
C VAL A 171 8.14 19.54 16.52
N ARG A 172 7.51 18.85 17.48
CA ARG A 172 7.84 17.46 17.82
C ARG A 172 7.02 16.49 16.96
N TYR A 173 7.69 15.50 16.39
CA TYR A 173 7.06 14.41 15.65
C TYR A 173 6.48 13.36 16.61
N ASP A 174 5.16 13.17 16.57
CA ASP A 174 4.46 12.10 17.27
C ASP A 174 4.38 10.85 16.40
N ARG A 175 5.37 9.99 16.59
CA ARG A 175 5.48 8.68 15.96
C ARG A 175 4.30 7.76 16.23
N LYS A 176 3.70 7.85 17.42
CA LYS A 176 2.58 6.99 17.81
C LYS A 176 1.34 7.41 17.05
N GLU A 177 1.11 8.71 16.88
CA GLU A 177 0.00 9.21 16.07
C GLU A 177 0.18 8.89 14.58
N ALA A 178 1.40 8.96 14.05
CA ALA A 178 1.67 8.50 12.68
C ALA A 178 1.32 7.02 12.48
N ALA A 179 1.75 6.15 13.40
CA ALA A 179 1.42 4.73 13.37
C ALA A 179 -0.08 4.47 13.58
N ARG A 180 -0.73 5.18 14.51
CA ARG A 180 -2.17 5.06 14.77
C ARG A 180 -3.00 5.49 13.56
N TYR A 181 -2.61 6.57 12.88
CA TYR A 181 -3.24 7.00 11.64
C TYR A 181 -3.10 5.92 10.56
N ALA A 182 -1.90 5.36 10.42
CA ALA A 182 -1.64 4.29 9.48
C ALA A 182 -2.54 3.07 9.75
N ASP A 183 -2.68 2.64 11.00
CA ASP A 183 -3.55 1.53 11.40
C ASP A 183 -5.04 1.83 11.20
N LEU A 184 -5.46 3.09 11.28
CA LEU A 184 -6.86 3.49 11.06
C LEU A 184 -7.25 3.44 9.59
N TRP A 185 -6.35 3.86 8.70
CA TRP A 185 -6.65 4.09 7.28
C TRP A 185 -6.06 3.03 6.34
N TRP A 186 -5.51 1.92 6.83
CA TRP A 186 -4.78 0.95 6.00
C TRP A 186 -5.58 0.32 4.85
N ASP A 187 -6.91 0.15 4.99
CA ASP A 187 -7.78 -0.54 4.01
C ASP A 187 -8.73 0.36 3.22
N GLN A 188 -8.66 1.69 3.42
CA GLN A 188 -9.49 2.66 2.73
C GLN A 188 -8.85 4.06 2.66
N PRO A 189 -9.08 4.84 1.60
CA PRO A 189 -8.60 6.21 1.53
C PRO A 189 -9.29 7.10 2.57
N ASN A 190 -8.55 8.06 3.13
CA ASN A 190 -9.13 9.11 3.96
C ASN A 190 -9.83 10.16 3.06
N PRO A 191 -11.15 10.39 3.23
CA PRO A 191 -11.90 11.35 2.40
C PRO A 191 -11.46 12.80 2.54
N ALA A 192 -10.65 13.15 3.55
CA ALA A 192 -10.05 14.47 3.68
C ALA A 192 -8.96 14.75 2.62
N TYR A 193 -8.54 13.73 1.86
CA TYR A 193 -7.50 13.83 0.85
C TYR A 193 -7.99 13.31 -0.51
N LEU A 194 -7.33 13.77 -1.57
CA LEU A 194 -7.50 13.24 -2.91
C LEU A 194 -7.02 11.78 -2.95
N THR A 195 -7.73 10.97 -3.72
CA THR A 195 -7.38 9.55 -3.93
C THR A 195 -6.60 9.39 -5.24
N PHE A 196 -5.49 8.69 -5.16
CA PHE A 196 -4.62 8.36 -6.29
C PHE A 196 -4.78 6.88 -6.65
N GLU A 197 -4.59 6.54 -7.94
CA GLU A 197 -4.53 5.13 -8.34
C GLU A 197 -3.31 4.41 -7.73
N VAL A 198 -2.16 5.07 -7.72
CA VAL A 198 -0.95 4.66 -6.99
C VAL A 198 -0.80 5.56 -5.77
N ASP A 199 -1.17 5.04 -4.61
CA ASP A 199 -1.45 5.85 -3.41
C ASP A 199 -0.42 5.69 -2.29
N CYS A 200 0.59 4.82 -2.46
CA CYS A 200 1.57 4.52 -1.41
C CYS A 200 2.20 5.78 -0.76
N THR A 201 2.58 6.77 -1.55
CA THR A 201 3.28 7.96 -1.04
C THR A 201 2.33 8.99 -0.48
N ASN A 202 1.15 9.17 -1.08
CA ASN A 202 0.11 10.04 -0.51
C ASN A 202 -0.33 9.52 0.85
N TYR A 203 -0.56 8.22 1.00
CA TYR A 203 -0.86 7.59 2.28
C TYR A 203 0.26 7.76 3.31
N VAL A 204 1.53 7.49 2.95
CA VAL A 204 2.67 7.72 3.85
C VAL A 204 2.76 9.19 4.26
N SER A 205 2.59 10.14 3.33
CA SER A 205 2.58 11.57 3.64
C SER A 205 1.46 11.96 4.60
N GLN A 206 0.26 11.39 4.45
CA GLN A 206 -0.82 11.60 5.42
C GLN A 206 -0.45 11.09 6.81
N CYS A 207 0.20 9.93 6.92
CA CYS A 207 0.66 9.40 8.20
C CYS A 207 1.72 10.31 8.85
N LEU A 208 2.70 10.78 8.08
CA LEU A 208 3.73 11.72 8.55
C LEU A 208 3.11 13.04 9.02
N PHE A 209 2.13 13.56 8.26
CA PHE A 209 1.40 14.76 8.61
C PHE A 209 0.55 14.58 9.87
N ALA A 210 -0.13 13.44 10.03
CA ALA A 210 -0.88 13.09 11.24
C ALA A 210 0.03 12.97 12.47
N GLY A 211 1.28 12.57 12.29
CA GLY A 211 2.32 12.62 13.32
C GLY A 211 2.85 14.04 13.61
N GLY A 212 2.30 15.09 13.00
CA GLY A 212 2.65 16.48 13.26
C GLY A 212 3.81 17.04 12.43
N ALA A 213 4.29 16.32 11.42
CA ALA A 213 5.34 16.85 10.54
C ALA A 213 4.88 18.13 9.82
N PRO A 214 5.65 19.24 9.89
CA PRO A 214 5.24 20.51 9.29
C PRO A 214 5.42 20.44 7.77
N MET A 215 4.36 20.83 7.05
CA MET A 215 4.43 20.99 5.61
C MET A 215 5.32 22.17 5.21
N ASN A 216 6.06 22.00 4.12
CA ASN A 216 6.83 23.06 3.47
C ASN A 216 6.09 23.53 2.21
N TYR A 217 5.22 24.52 2.35
CA TYR A 217 4.42 25.07 1.25
C TYR A 217 5.25 26.00 0.36
N THR A 218 5.51 25.57 -0.87
CA THR A 218 6.24 26.38 -1.87
C THR A 218 5.35 26.87 -3.00
N GLY A 219 4.14 26.31 -3.14
CA GLY A 219 3.23 26.56 -4.27
C GLY A 219 3.71 25.95 -5.60
N LYS A 220 4.89 25.31 -5.61
CA LYS A 220 5.48 24.66 -6.79
C LYS A 220 5.51 23.14 -6.61
N ARG A 221 5.16 22.40 -7.65
CA ARG A 221 4.98 20.93 -7.59
C ARG A 221 6.30 20.22 -7.31
N GLU A 222 7.37 20.72 -7.89
CA GLU A 222 8.73 20.17 -7.86
C GLU A 222 9.52 20.48 -6.58
N SER A 223 8.95 21.22 -5.63
CA SER A 223 9.65 21.62 -4.40
C SER A 223 8.75 21.60 -3.17
N GLY A 224 9.38 21.52 -2.00
CA GLY A 224 8.68 21.42 -0.72
C GLY A 224 8.11 20.03 -0.48
N TRP A 225 7.27 19.92 0.55
CA TRP A 225 6.45 18.76 0.87
C TRP A 225 5.14 19.31 1.43
N TRP A 226 4.10 19.32 0.61
CA TRP A 226 2.86 20.03 0.92
C TRP A 226 1.65 19.47 0.16
N TYR A 227 0.49 19.67 0.77
CA TYR A 227 -0.82 19.32 0.23
C TYR A 227 -1.85 20.35 0.70
N SER A 228 -2.72 20.78 -0.22
CA SER A 228 -3.77 21.77 0.03
C SER A 228 -5.08 21.42 -0.69
N GLY A 229 -5.23 20.18 -1.19
CA GLY A 229 -6.47 19.75 -1.84
C GLY A 229 -6.64 20.27 -3.25
N MET A 230 -7.82 20.82 -3.54
CA MET A 230 -8.22 21.33 -4.84
C MET A 230 -8.58 22.81 -4.76
N GLU A 231 -8.19 23.58 -5.77
CA GLU A 231 -8.67 24.93 -6.01
C GLU A 231 -9.30 24.97 -7.41
N GLY A 232 -10.63 25.00 -7.47
CA GLY A 232 -11.35 24.79 -8.73
C GLY A 232 -10.99 23.43 -9.35
N SER A 233 -10.50 23.43 -10.60
CA SER A 233 -10.01 22.24 -11.29
C SER A 233 -8.52 21.96 -11.07
N ARG A 234 -7.83 22.77 -10.25
CA ARG A 234 -6.39 22.67 -10.03
C ARG A 234 -6.07 21.86 -8.79
N GLU A 235 -5.25 20.84 -8.96
CA GLU A 235 -4.68 20.07 -7.85
C GLU A 235 -3.53 20.82 -7.16
N LEU A 236 -3.59 20.91 -5.84
CA LEU A 236 -2.62 21.64 -5.02
C LEU A 236 -1.90 20.68 -4.07
N TRP A 237 -0.79 20.12 -4.54
CA TRP A 237 0.12 19.24 -3.77
C TRP A 237 1.55 19.26 -4.37
N SER A 238 2.56 18.71 -3.72
CA SER A 238 3.93 18.57 -4.27
C SER A 238 4.26 17.13 -4.71
N TYR A 239 5.17 16.92 -5.66
CA TYR A 239 5.58 15.57 -6.06
C TYR A 239 6.06 14.74 -4.88
N SER A 240 6.81 15.33 -3.94
CA SER A 240 7.21 14.67 -2.69
C SER A 240 6.05 14.23 -1.81
N TRP A 241 4.85 14.81 -1.95
CA TRP A 241 3.66 14.36 -1.21
C TRP A 241 3.08 13.06 -1.78
N ALA A 242 3.13 12.84 -3.10
CA ALA A 242 2.39 11.75 -3.75
C ALA A 242 3.22 10.82 -4.68
N VAL A 243 4.50 11.11 -4.94
CA VAL A 243 5.36 10.33 -5.84
C VAL A 243 6.53 9.72 -5.10
N ALA A 244 6.71 8.39 -5.23
CA ALA A 244 7.61 7.62 -4.37
C ALA A 244 9.06 8.09 -4.40
N HIS A 245 9.64 8.18 -5.60
CA HIS A 245 10.99 8.70 -5.81
C HIS A 245 11.17 10.13 -5.30
N ALA A 246 10.16 10.99 -5.45
CA ALA A 246 10.24 12.38 -5.00
C ALA A 246 10.23 12.48 -3.47
N LEU A 247 9.45 11.66 -2.76
CA LEU A 247 9.48 11.60 -1.29
C LEU A 247 10.83 11.07 -0.79
N GLN A 248 11.32 9.96 -1.35
CA GLN A 248 12.62 9.39 -0.97
C GLN A 248 13.73 10.43 -1.16
N SER A 249 13.73 11.14 -2.28
CA SER A 249 14.73 12.19 -2.54
C SER A 249 14.56 13.40 -1.60
N TYR A 250 13.36 13.67 -1.10
CA TYR A 250 13.09 14.83 -0.23
C TYR A 250 13.57 14.58 1.22
N LEU A 251 13.26 13.41 1.78
CA LEU A 251 13.44 13.13 3.21
C LEU A 251 14.87 13.35 3.73
N PRO A 252 15.95 12.85 3.09
CA PRO A 252 17.32 13.05 3.56
C PRO A 252 17.80 14.51 3.54
N ARG A 253 17.14 15.37 2.76
CA ARG A 253 17.49 16.79 2.59
C ARG A 253 16.66 17.71 3.47
N GLY A 254 15.56 17.22 4.03
CA GLY A 254 14.71 17.96 4.96
C GLY A 254 15.43 18.21 6.29
N ARG A 255 15.42 19.46 6.76
CA ARG A 255 15.96 19.84 8.09
C ARG A 255 14.96 20.66 8.88
N ARG A 256 14.60 21.83 8.35
CA ARG A 256 13.66 22.75 9.00
C ARG A 256 12.22 22.21 9.02
N TYR A 257 11.82 21.49 7.97
CA TYR A 257 10.49 20.88 7.84
C TYR A 257 10.60 19.37 8.02
N LEU A 258 9.62 18.59 7.52
CA LEU A 258 9.76 17.13 7.42
C LEU A 258 11.14 16.75 6.86
N GLY A 259 11.84 15.89 7.59
CA GLY A 259 13.17 15.42 7.29
C GLY A 259 13.45 14.09 7.99
N GLY A 260 14.44 13.36 7.50
CA GLY A 260 14.88 12.11 8.09
C GLY A 260 16.34 11.81 7.75
N THR A 261 16.90 10.85 8.45
CA THR A 261 18.27 10.37 8.27
C THR A 261 18.23 8.94 7.74
N GLU A 262 19.03 8.64 6.73
CA GLU A 262 19.19 7.26 6.26
C GLU A 262 19.91 6.43 7.34
N VAL A 263 19.37 5.25 7.64
CA VAL A 263 19.97 4.28 8.56
C VAL A 263 20.39 3.02 7.80
N ASN A 264 21.33 2.26 8.37
CA ASN A 264 21.99 1.17 7.64
C ASN A 264 21.13 -0.10 7.54
N SER A 265 20.18 -0.28 8.45
CA SER A 265 19.38 -1.49 8.54
C SER A 265 17.92 -1.23 8.94
N ALA A 266 17.02 -2.09 8.48
CA ALA A 266 15.61 -2.04 8.87
C ALA A 266 15.40 -2.15 10.39
N GLY A 267 16.30 -2.84 11.10
CA GLY A 267 16.20 -3.01 12.56
C GLY A 267 16.36 -1.71 13.35
N GLU A 268 16.98 -0.68 12.76
CA GLU A 268 17.17 0.64 13.38
C GLU A 268 15.91 1.51 13.31
N LEU A 269 15.00 1.21 12.38
CA LEU A 269 13.76 1.98 12.21
C LEU A 269 12.83 1.82 13.42
N LEU A 270 12.02 2.82 13.70
CA LEU A 270 10.98 2.84 14.73
C LEU A 270 9.60 3.04 14.10
N PRO A 271 8.49 2.78 14.80
CA PRO A 271 7.19 3.24 14.36
C PRO A 271 7.21 4.73 13.98
N GLY A 272 6.53 5.06 12.88
CA GLY A 272 6.55 6.38 12.24
C GLY A 272 7.71 6.60 11.26
N ASP A 273 8.64 5.66 11.09
CA ASP A 273 9.71 5.72 10.08
C ASP A 273 9.27 5.18 8.72
N VAL A 274 10.02 5.50 7.66
CA VAL A 274 9.65 5.20 6.28
C VAL A 274 10.65 4.23 5.65
N ILE A 275 10.15 3.32 4.82
CA ILE A 275 10.96 2.47 3.94
C ILE A 275 10.61 2.81 2.49
N CYS A 276 11.63 3.07 1.68
CA CYS A 276 11.50 3.31 0.24
C CYS A 276 12.02 2.09 -0.52
N TYR A 277 11.29 1.66 -1.55
CA TYR A 277 11.57 0.46 -2.33
C TYR A 277 11.84 0.84 -3.79
N ASP A 278 13.00 0.42 -4.27
CA ASP A 278 13.37 0.42 -5.69
C ASP A 278 13.32 -1.04 -6.16
N TRP A 279 12.23 -1.43 -6.81
CA TRP A 279 11.90 -2.82 -7.11
C TRP A 279 12.86 -3.49 -8.08
N ASP A 280 13.32 -2.75 -9.09
CA ASP A 280 14.18 -3.23 -10.16
C ASP A 280 15.65 -2.81 -10.00
N GLY A 281 15.95 -2.01 -8.97
CA GLY A 281 17.31 -1.63 -8.62
C GLY A 281 17.90 -0.58 -9.57
N ASN A 282 17.05 0.17 -10.26
CA ASN A 282 17.45 1.14 -11.29
C ASN A 282 17.72 2.56 -10.72
N GLY A 283 17.54 2.75 -9.40
CA GLY A 283 17.68 4.02 -8.70
C GLY A 283 16.38 4.84 -8.60
N ARG A 284 15.30 4.43 -9.24
CA ARG A 284 13.99 5.09 -9.22
C ARG A 284 13.04 4.35 -8.27
N PHE A 285 12.95 4.83 -7.04
CA PHE A 285 12.01 4.29 -6.05
C PHE A 285 10.55 4.36 -6.51
N GLN A 286 9.84 3.23 -6.44
CA GLN A 286 8.45 3.10 -6.90
C GLN A 286 7.44 2.91 -5.76
N HIS A 287 7.90 2.56 -4.55
CA HIS A 287 7.00 2.32 -3.42
C HIS A 287 7.55 2.86 -2.11
N ASN A 288 6.65 3.29 -1.23
CA ASN A 288 6.95 3.76 0.12
C ASN A 288 6.00 3.11 1.12
N THR A 289 6.51 2.73 2.28
CA THR A 289 5.72 2.21 3.39
C THR A 289 6.06 2.94 4.68
N ILE A 290 5.17 2.87 5.68
CA ILE A 290 5.42 3.41 7.01
C ILE A 290 5.50 2.28 8.03
N VAL A 291 6.51 2.32 8.89
CA VAL A 291 6.66 1.39 10.02
C VAL A 291 5.60 1.71 11.06
N THR A 292 4.82 0.70 11.46
CA THR A 292 3.76 0.83 12.47
C THR A 292 4.05 0.01 13.72
N ALA A 293 4.79 -1.09 13.58
CA ALA A 293 5.17 -1.94 14.69
C ALA A 293 6.52 -2.65 14.45
N LYS A 294 6.94 -3.44 15.43
CA LYS A 294 8.06 -4.39 15.31
C LYS A 294 7.63 -5.78 15.73
N ASP A 295 8.17 -6.79 15.06
CA ASP A 295 8.06 -8.16 15.51
C ASP A 295 9.04 -8.49 16.65
N LYS A 296 9.01 -9.74 17.12
CA LYS A 296 9.79 -10.17 18.29
C LYS A 296 11.29 -10.21 18.01
N ASN A 297 11.68 -10.25 16.73
CA ASN A 297 13.07 -10.20 16.29
C ASN A 297 13.55 -8.75 16.13
N GLY A 298 12.72 -7.75 16.47
CA GLY A 298 13.04 -6.34 16.33
C GLY A 298 12.93 -5.82 14.90
N MET A 299 12.36 -6.59 13.99
CA MET A 299 12.22 -6.22 12.58
C MET A 299 10.90 -5.47 12.34
N PRO A 300 10.88 -4.46 11.45
CA PRO A 300 9.67 -3.67 11.22
C PRO A 300 8.50 -4.45 10.64
N LEU A 301 7.30 -4.06 11.07
CA LEU A 301 6.03 -4.35 10.42
C LEU A 301 5.49 -3.02 9.88
N VAL A 302 5.01 -3.03 8.65
CA VAL A 302 4.65 -1.81 7.92
C VAL A 302 3.20 -1.84 7.46
N ASN A 303 2.64 -0.64 7.30
CA ASN A 303 1.40 -0.42 6.56
C ASN A 303 1.69 0.31 5.26
N ALA A 304 0.85 0.08 4.26
CA ALA A 304 1.00 0.68 2.93
C ALA A 304 -0.30 0.69 2.14
N HIS A 305 -0.36 1.56 1.13
CA HIS A 305 -1.40 1.62 0.10
C HIS A 305 -0.88 1.14 -1.27
N THR A 306 -1.65 1.34 -2.35
CA THR A 306 -1.56 0.64 -3.65
C THR A 306 -2.05 -0.80 -3.56
N VAL A 307 -1.36 -1.64 -2.78
CA VAL A 307 -1.95 -2.85 -2.21
C VAL A 307 -2.06 -2.63 -0.71
N SER A 308 -3.27 -2.30 -0.25
CA SER A 308 -3.56 -2.04 1.17
C SER A 308 -3.04 -3.17 2.03
N SER A 309 -2.10 -2.84 2.91
CA SER A 309 -1.35 -3.78 3.73
C SER A 309 -1.34 -3.31 5.18
N TYR A 310 -1.65 -4.21 6.10
CA TYR A 310 -1.61 -3.99 7.55
C TYR A 310 -0.60 -4.94 8.19
N HIS A 311 0.33 -4.37 8.96
CA HIS A 311 1.37 -5.11 9.69
C HIS A 311 2.11 -6.13 8.82
N ARG A 312 2.38 -5.76 7.57
CA ARG A 312 3.11 -6.60 6.63
C ARG A 312 4.60 -6.60 6.98
N TYR A 313 5.27 -7.72 6.80
CA TYR A 313 6.71 -7.76 7.03
C TYR A 313 7.46 -6.86 6.03
N TRP A 314 8.39 -6.06 6.53
CA TRP A 314 9.00 -4.96 5.80
C TRP A 314 9.71 -5.33 4.49
N ASP A 315 10.23 -6.55 4.38
CA ASP A 315 11.05 -6.94 3.23
C ASP A 315 10.24 -7.14 1.93
N TYR A 316 8.91 -7.15 2.01
CA TYR A 316 7.99 -7.20 0.86
C TYR A 316 8.25 -8.34 -0.14
N ARG A 317 8.98 -9.39 0.25
CA ARG A 317 9.32 -10.52 -0.64
C ARG A 317 8.10 -11.25 -1.18
N ASP A 318 6.95 -11.07 -0.55
CA ASP A 318 5.64 -11.59 -0.95
C ASP A 318 4.88 -10.69 -1.95
N SER A 319 5.48 -9.57 -2.40
CA SER A 319 4.92 -8.68 -3.42
C SER A 319 5.08 -9.23 -4.84
N TYR A 320 4.13 -8.86 -5.70
CA TYR A 320 4.22 -9.04 -7.15
C TYR A 320 5.33 -8.19 -7.80
N ALA A 321 5.69 -7.06 -7.19
CA ALA A 321 6.71 -6.14 -7.71
C ALA A 321 8.13 -6.51 -7.28
N TRP A 322 8.28 -7.25 -6.17
CA TRP A 322 9.59 -7.58 -5.63
C TRP A 322 10.43 -8.43 -6.59
N THR A 323 11.71 -8.10 -6.72
CA THR A 323 12.71 -8.85 -7.48
C THR A 323 13.99 -9.04 -6.65
N LYS A 324 14.93 -9.87 -7.12
CA LYS A 324 16.25 -9.99 -6.48
C LYS A 324 17.09 -8.70 -6.60
N GLN A 325 16.72 -7.82 -7.54
CA GLN A 325 17.37 -6.52 -7.73
C GLN A 325 16.87 -5.47 -6.75
N THR A 326 15.78 -5.75 -6.02
CA THR A 326 15.15 -4.77 -5.12
C THR A 326 16.17 -4.16 -4.16
N ARG A 327 16.15 -2.83 -4.05
CA ARG A 327 16.93 -2.02 -3.11
C ARG A 327 15.99 -1.32 -2.14
N TYR A 328 16.48 -1.09 -0.93
CA TYR A 328 15.75 -0.42 0.12
C TYR A 328 16.53 0.80 0.59
N VAL A 329 15.81 1.85 0.93
CA VAL A 329 16.34 2.96 1.73
C VAL A 329 15.50 3.04 3.00
N PHE A 330 16.19 3.04 4.14
CA PHE A 330 15.59 3.08 5.47
C PHE A 330 15.73 4.49 6.03
N ILE A 331 14.62 5.20 6.22
CA ILE A 331 14.62 6.58 6.70
C ILE A 331 14.11 6.65 8.13
N HIS A 332 14.98 7.03 9.05
CA HIS A 332 14.60 7.45 10.39
C HIS A 332 14.14 8.91 10.37
N ILE A 333 12.85 9.17 10.58
CA ILE A 333 12.28 10.52 10.58
C ILE A 333 12.81 11.29 11.80
N HIS A 334 13.09 12.58 11.67
CA HIS A 334 13.58 13.37 12.79
C HIS A 334 12.49 13.52 13.87
N ASN A 335 12.89 13.54 15.15
CA ASN A 335 11.94 13.69 16.26
C ASN A 335 11.47 15.13 16.45
N ASN A 336 12.23 16.09 15.92
CA ASN A 336 12.02 17.53 16.06
C ASN A 336 12.26 18.19 14.71
N PHE A 337 11.48 19.24 14.44
CA PHE A 337 11.61 20.09 13.26
C PHE A 337 11.68 21.57 13.67
N ASN A 338 12.14 22.43 12.77
CA ASN A 338 12.43 23.86 12.99
C ASN A 338 13.56 24.15 13.99
N GLU A 339 14.56 23.27 14.07
CA GLU A 339 15.84 23.53 14.75
C GLU A 339 16.85 24.23 13.84
#